data_AF-A0A167K8M8-F1
#
_entry.id   AF-A0A167K8M8-F1
#
_cell.length_a   1.000
_cell.length_b   1.000
_cell.length_c   1.000
_cell.angle_alpha   90.00
_cell.angle_beta   90.00
_cell.angle_gamma   90.00
#
_symmetry.space_group_name_H-M   'P 1'
#
loop_
_entity.id
_entity.type
_entity.pdbx_description
1 polymer ?
#
loop_
_entity_poly.entity_id
_entity_poly.type
_entity_poly.pdbx_seq_one_letter_code
_entity_poly.pdbx_strand_id
1 'polypeptide(L)'
;MPSPPLFALPTHLGDLSKNLRRLAVVEVEALAELFALDSDDSMILSWRDEDWQSPVAIDRMPAYAERSAAQGLAIAARFSAAYLPRLVHTLIRNSHLEMTPDVYEDLSERMCIVAQLHMLGRPYFGTYVASPSSAATLQTLTRCFLHIASEAIKDAVFVVRHCHPLCPQEDQQKSLSNASFWATQFIFVLGFLPSKTRENIRQSQLAKDVRPRCESLLYMKAALPEFGEAPLRQLAVVLDHGCSDTKLRWNKMDEVFGLERCGRRGCGKSVAQYPLFQCSRCKTVLYCSKAHQIEDWNDSQRPHKAWCYRTPW
;
A
#
# COMPACT_ATOMS: atom_id res chain seq x y z
N MET A 1 16.77 -7.66 -20.01
CA MET A 1 17.27 -8.92 -19.38
C MET A 1 16.09 -9.66 -18.76
N PRO A 2 16.03 -11.00 -18.75
CA PRO A 2 14.94 -11.70 -18.06
C PRO A 2 14.97 -11.34 -16.57
N SER A 3 13.82 -10.93 -16.01
CA SER A 3 13.72 -10.67 -14.57
C SER A 3 14.25 -11.89 -13.81
N PRO A 4 15.13 -11.70 -12.81
CA PRO A 4 15.69 -12.83 -12.07
C PRO A 4 14.54 -13.69 -11.54
N PRO A 5 14.61 -15.02 -11.71
CA PRO A 5 13.51 -15.91 -11.34
C PRO A 5 13.19 -15.67 -9.87
N LEU A 6 11.88 -15.58 -9.57
CA LEU A 6 11.41 -15.51 -8.19
C LEU A 6 12.04 -16.66 -7.41
N PHE A 7 12.97 -16.36 -6.50
CA PHE A 7 13.78 -17.39 -5.85
C PHE A 7 12.85 -18.32 -5.06
N ALA A 8 12.71 -19.57 -5.54
CA ALA A 8 12.02 -20.62 -4.82
C ALA A 8 12.94 -21.15 -3.71
N LEU A 9 13.20 -20.34 -2.68
CA LEU A 9 13.84 -20.85 -1.48
C LEU A 9 12.88 -21.85 -0.81
N PRO A 10 13.32 -23.09 -0.51
CA PRO A 10 12.49 -24.06 0.18
C PRO A 10 12.02 -23.48 1.52
N THR A 11 10.74 -23.14 1.62
CA THR A 11 10.12 -22.73 2.89
C THR A 11 9.80 -23.92 3.78
N HIS A 12 9.87 -25.14 3.23
CA HIS A 12 9.52 -26.40 3.89
C HIS A 12 10.72 -27.15 4.51
N LEU A 13 11.96 -26.66 4.36
CA LEU A 13 13.17 -27.32 4.88
C LEU A 13 14.07 -26.32 5.65
N GLY A 14 14.30 -26.58 6.95
CA GLY A 14 15.25 -25.83 7.80
C GLY A 14 14.67 -24.64 8.60
N ASP A 15 15.54 -23.75 9.09
CA ASP A 15 15.17 -22.51 9.82
C ASP A 15 14.41 -21.55 8.88
N LEU A 16 13.08 -21.65 8.85
CA LEU A 16 12.19 -20.81 8.03
C LEU A 16 12.53 -19.32 8.15
N SER A 17 12.85 -18.85 9.37
CA SER A 17 13.19 -17.45 9.58
C SER A 17 14.44 -17.04 8.81
N LYS A 18 15.45 -17.93 8.76
CA LYS A 18 16.69 -17.71 8.02
C LYS A 18 16.45 -17.70 6.51
N ASN A 19 15.61 -18.61 6.01
CA ASN A 19 15.29 -18.67 4.58
C ASN A 19 14.52 -17.43 4.12
N LEU A 20 13.52 -16.99 4.89
CA LEU A 20 12.76 -15.77 4.60
C LEU A 20 13.63 -14.50 4.65
N ARG A 21 14.61 -14.42 5.56
CA ARG A 21 15.57 -13.29 5.57
C ARG A 21 16.43 -13.27 4.33
N ARG A 22 16.98 -14.41 3.91
CA ARG A 22 17.79 -14.52 2.68
C ARG A 22 16.99 -14.14 1.44
N LEU A 23 15.74 -14.62 1.34
CA LEU A 23 14.83 -14.21 0.27
C LEU A 23 14.69 -12.68 0.25
N ALA A 24 14.41 -12.09 1.41
CA ALA A 24 14.19 -10.66 1.51
C ALA A 24 15.44 -9.83 1.20
N VAL A 25 16.67 -10.32 1.43
CA VAL A 25 17.90 -9.61 0.97
C VAL A 25 17.83 -9.42 -0.53
N VAL A 26 17.75 -10.55 -1.24
CA VAL A 26 17.87 -10.60 -2.70
C VAL A 26 16.73 -9.83 -3.36
N GLU A 27 15.52 -9.97 -2.84
CA GLU A 27 14.36 -9.29 -3.41
C GLU A 27 14.33 -7.79 -3.09
N VAL A 28 14.80 -7.37 -1.91
CA VAL A 28 14.87 -5.93 -1.60
C VAL A 28 15.88 -5.23 -2.50
N GLU A 29 17.05 -5.84 -2.73
CA GLU A 29 18.07 -5.31 -3.65
C GLU A 29 17.53 -5.24 -5.09
N ALA A 30 16.92 -6.33 -5.58
CA ALA A 30 16.34 -6.35 -6.92
C ALA A 30 15.23 -5.29 -7.10
N LEU A 31 14.34 -5.14 -6.11
CA LEU A 31 13.29 -4.12 -6.15
C LEU A 31 13.87 -2.70 -6.08
N ALA A 32 14.91 -2.48 -5.29
CA ALA A 32 15.57 -1.17 -5.20
C ALA A 32 16.20 -0.77 -6.54
N GLU A 33 16.85 -1.71 -7.22
CA GLU A 33 17.41 -1.51 -8.56
C GLU A 33 16.31 -1.24 -9.59
N LEU A 34 15.26 -2.08 -9.62
CA LEU A 34 14.14 -1.94 -10.55
C LEU A 34 13.41 -0.60 -10.42
N PHE A 35 13.33 -0.05 -9.20
CA PHE A 35 12.70 1.25 -8.94
C PHE A 35 13.70 2.42 -8.90
N ALA A 36 14.96 2.18 -9.31
CA ALA A 36 16.07 3.13 -9.30
C ALA A 36 16.24 3.89 -7.96
N LEU A 37 15.94 3.22 -6.84
CA LEU A 37 15.92 3.82 -5.50
C LEU A 37 17.31 3.95 -4.87
N ASP A 38 18.37 3.46 -5.50
CA ASP A 38 19.75 3.69 -5.05
C ASP A 38 20.39 4.91 -5.73
N SER A 39 19.79 5.44 -6.80
CA SER A 39 20.32 6.60 -7.54
C SER A 39 19.82 7.94 -6.98
N ASP A 40 20.74 8.86 -6.72
CA ASP A 40 20.39 10.24 -6.28
C ASP A 40 19.74 11.05 -7.41
N ASP A 41 19.98 10.67 -8.67
CA ASP A 41 19.45 11.29 -9.90
C ASP A 41 18.00 10.93 -10.26
N SER A 42 17.20 10.52 -9.27
CA SER A 42 15.82 10.01 -9.42
C SER A 42 14.75 11.06 -9.82
N MET A 43 15.07 12.05 -10.66
CA MET A 43 14.11 13.10 -11.02
C MET A 43 12.88 12.54 -11.75
N ILE A 44 13.06 11.58 -12.65
CA ILE A 44 11.98 10.90 -13.38
C ILE A 44 12.47 9.48 -13.65
N LEU A 45 11.67 8.43 -13.39
CA LEU A 45 11.98 7.14 -14.00
C LEU A 45 11.78 7.36 -15.49
N SER A 46 12.86 7.67 -16.21
CA SER A 46 12.89 7.38 -17.64
C SER A 46 12.88 5.87 -17.75
N TRP A 47 11.70 5.28 -17.61
CA TRP A 47 11.44 3.90 -18.00
C TRP A 47 11.77 3.86 -19.48
N ARG A 48 12.99 3.44 -19.79
CA ARG A 48 13.51 3.45 -21.15
C ARG A 48 12.57 2.60 -22.01
N ASP A 49 12.05 3.22 -23.06
CA ASP A 49 10.94 2.86 -23.95
C ASP A 49 10.92 1.44 -24.56
N GLU A 50 11.78 0.49 -24.19
CA GLU A 50 11.92 -0.76 -24.97
C GLU A 50 11.85 -2.06 -24.16
N ASP A 51 12.01 -2.04 -22.83
CA ASP A 51 11.98 -3.27 -22.02
C ASP A 51 10.79 -3.26 -21.03
N TRP A 52 9.75 -4.01 -21.39
CA TRP A 52 8.46 -4.29 -20.72
C TRP A 52 8.51 -4.81 -19.26
N GLN A 53 9.42 -4.33 -18.42
CA GLN A 53 9.66 -4.84 -17.08
C GLN A 53 8.86 -4.11 -15.97
N SER A 54 8.17 -3.00 -16.26
CA SER A 54 7.43 -2.23 -15.24
C SER A 54 6.30 -3.03 -14.56
N PRO A 55 5.39 -3.71 -15.29
CA PRO A 55 4.33 -4.50 -14.64
C PRO A 55 4.92 -5.60 -13.76
N VAL A 56 6.03 -6.21 -14.19
CA VAL A 56 6.70 -7.27 -13.45
C VAL A 56 7.22 -6.78 -12.10
N ALA A 57 7.82 -5.58 -12.03
CA ALA A 57 8.37 -5.05 -10.78
C ALA A 57 7.28 -4.75 -9.75
N ILE A 58 6.17 -4.14 -10.18
CA ILE A 58 5.02 -3.83 -9.31
C ILE A 58 4.37 -5.12 -8.83
N ASP A 59 4.21 -6.13 -9.68
CA ASP A 59 3.51 -7.36 -9.32
C ASP A 59 4.38 -8.35 -8.51
N ARG A 60 5.68 -8.10 -8.34
CA ARG A 60 6.58 -8.98 -7.57
C ARG A 60 6.15 -9.17 -6.11
N MET A 61 5.90 -8.09 -5.36
CA MET A 61 5.53 -8.23 -3.94
C MET A 61 4.17 -8.94 -3.75
N PRO A 62 3.10 -8.59 -4.50
CA PRO A 62 1.85 -9.35 -4.51
C PRO A 62 2.05 -10.83 -4.85
N ALA A 63 2.84 -11.15 -5.88
CA ALA A 63 3.10 -12.54 -6.27
C ALA A 63 3.76 -13.35 -5.14
N TYR A 64 4.67 -12.75 -4.37
CA TYR A 64 5.22 -13.39 -3.17
C TYR A 64 4.17 -13.58 -2.06
N ALA A 65 3.31 -12.58 -1.85
CA ALA A 65 2.26 -12.65 -0.84
C ALA A 65 1.20 -13.72 -1.14
N GLU A 66 0.85 -13.89 -2.42
CA GLU A 66 -0.06 -14.94 -2.90
C GLU A 66 0.52 -16.34 -2.69
N ARG A 67 1.82 -16.51 -2.89
CA ARG A 67 2.52 -17.78 -2.62
C ARG A 67 2.64 -18.04 -1.12
N SER A 68 2.99 -17.01 -0.35
CA SER A 68 3.17 -17.09 1.08
C SER A 68 3.11 -15.69 1.70
N ALA A 69 2.09 -15.46 2.55
CA ALA A 69 1.97 -14.22 3.31
C ALA A 69 3.25 -13.89 4.10
N ALA A 70 3.99 -14.90 4.58
CA ALA A 70 5.25 -14.72 5.29
C ALA A 70 6.39 -14.23 4.38
N GLN A 71 6.44 -14.68 3.11
CA GLN A 71 7.38 -14.16 2.11
C GLN A 71 7.08 -12.70 1.79
N GLY A 72 5.84 -12.39 1.42
CA GLY A 72 5.39 -11.03 1.12
C GLY A 72 5.67 -10.07 2.28
N LEU A 73 5.36 -10.48 3.52
CA LEU A 73 5.65 -9.68 4.71
C LEU A 73 7.16 -9.50 4.96
N ALA A 74 7.97 -10.54 4.81
CA ALA A 74 9.42 -10.44 5.03
C ALA A 74 10.09 -9.45 4.07
N ILE A 75 9.68 -9.48 2.79
CA ILE A 75 10.15 -8.56 1.76
C ILE A 75 9.63 -7.15 2.05
N ALA A 76 8.31 -6.97 2.17
CA ALA A 76 7.68 -5.67 2.37
C ALA A 76 8.15 -4.97 3.65
N ALA A 77 8.36 -5.71 4.74
CA ALA A 77 8.89 -5.18 5.99
C ALA A 77 10.27 -4.53 5.83
N ARG A 78 11.18 -5.25 5.15
CA ARG A 78 12.57 -4.82 4.97
C ARG A 78 12.67 -3.73 3.92
N PHE A 79 11.93 -3.87 2.81
CA PHE A 79 11.81 -2.82 1.81
C PHE A 79 11.25 -1.53 2.42
N SER A 80 10.18 -1.63 3.23
CA SER A 80 9.61 -0.46 3.91
C SER A 80 10.63 0.23 4.82
N ALA A 81 11.38 -0.55 5.60
CA ALA A 81 12.37 0.02 6.52
C ALA A 81 13.54 0.71 5.80
N ALA A 82 13.96 0.20 4.63
CA ALA A 82 15.07 0.74 3.87
C ALA A 82 14.66 1.90 2.96
N TYR A 83 13.51 1.78 2.26
CA TYR A 83 13.21 2.60 1.09
C TYR A 83 11.90 3.40 1.17
N LEU A 84 10.98 3.10 2.10
CA LEU A 84 9.70 3.84 2.19
C LEU A 84 9.91 5.36 2.35
N PRO A 85 10.80 5.86 3.23
CA PRO A 85 11.03 7.30 3.34
C PRO A 85 11.46 7.93 2.02
N ARG A 86 12.45 7.32 1.32
CA ARG A 86 12.97 7.82 0.04
C ARG A 86 11.90 7.81 -1.04
N LEU A 87 11.11 6.74 -1.12
CA LEU A 87 10.00 6.60 -2.06
C LEU A 87 8.97 7.72 -1.87
N VAL A 88 8.55 7.96 -0.62
CA VAL A 88 7.59 9.02 -0.30
C VAL A 88 8.17 10.41 -0.57
N HIS A 89 9.43 10.66 -0.25
CA HIS A 89 10.09 11.93 -0.56
C HIS A 89 10.16 12.20 -2.07
N THR A 90 10.45 11.17 -2.86
CA THR A 90 10.49 11.26 -4.33
C THR A 90 9.11 11.59 -4.89
N LEU A 91 8.07 10.89 -4.43
CA LEU A 91 6.68 11.16 -4.80
C LEU A 91 6.28 12.61 -4.50
N ILE A 92 6.62 13.11 -3.32
CA ILE A 92 6.30 14.49 -2.92
C ILE A 92 7.05 15.49 -3.79
N ARG A 93 8.34 15.29 -4.04
CA ARG A 93 9.14 16.15 -4.92
C ARG A 93 8.51 16.23 -6.31
N ASN A 94 8.09 15.09 -6.85
CA ASN A 94 7.52 15.01 -8.20
C ASN A 94 6.05 15.47 -8.25
N SER A 95 5.34 15.52 -7.12
CA SER A 95 3.94 15.96 -7.06
C SER A 95 3.71 17.44 -7.41
N HIS A 96 4.78 18.24 -7.48
CA HIS A 96 4.74 19.64 -7.90
C HIS A 96 4.88 19.84 -9.41
N LEU A 97 5.22 18.78 -10.14
CA LEU A 97 5.33 18.83 -11.60
C LEU A 97 3.93 18.96 -12.22
N GLU A 98 3.87 19.55 -13.41
CA GLU A 98 2.66 19.54 -14.21
C GLU A 98 2.26 18.10 -14.53
N MET A 99 0.98 17.78 -14.37
CA MET A 99 0.46 16.42 -14.55
C MET A 99 0.32 16.07 -16.03
N THR A 100 1.45 15.84 -16.70
CA THR A 100 1.48 15.22 -18.03
C THR A 100 1.16 13.72 -17.91
N PRO A 101 0.80 13.04 -19.02
CA PRO A 101 0.59 11.59 -19.01
C PRO A 101 1.77 10.81 -18.41
N ASP A 102 3.00 11.14 -18.81
CA ASP A 102 4.22 10.47 -18.32
C ASP A 102 4.42 10.68 -16.80
N VAL A 103 4.15 11.89 -16.31
CA VAL A 103 4.23 12.19 -14.86
C VAL A 103 3.15 11.44 -14.10
N TYR A 104 1.93 11.35 -14.65
CA TYR A 104 0.85 10.57 -14.06
C TYR A 104 1.21 9.09 -13.97
N GLU A 105 1.79 8.51 -15.02
CA GLU A 105 2.21 7.12 -15.05
C GLU A 105 3.31 6.83 -14.01
N ASP A 106 4.40 7.61 -13.99
CA ASP A 106 5.47 7.46 -12.97
C ASP A 106 4.93 7.58 -11.53
N LEU A 107 4.08 8.59 -11.28
CA LEU A 107 3.48 8.78 -9.96
C LEU A 107 2.55 7.61 -9.60
N SER A 108 1.71 7.15 -10.53
CA SER A 108 0.79 6.04 -10.34
C SER A 108 1.53 4.76 -9.97
N GLU A 109 2.58 4.40 -10.71
CA GLU A 109 3.39 3.21 -10.45
C GLU A 109 4.09 3.27 -9.08
N ARG A 110 4.72 4.40 -8.76
CA ARG A 110 5.37 4.59 -7.46
C ARG A 110 4.36 4.57 -6.30
N MET A 111 3.16 5.10 -6.52
CA MET A 111 2.10 5.05 -5.52
C MET A 111 1.49 3.66 -5.38
N CYS A 112 1.50 2.83 -6.44
CA CYS A 112 1.18 1.40 -6.34
C CYS A 112 2.15 0.68 -5.39
N ILE A 113 3.44 0.98 -5.46
CA ILE A 113 4.44 0.42 -4.53
C ILE A 113 4.12 0.85 -3.10
N VAL A 114 3.84 2.15 -2.87
CA VAL A 114 3.46 2.64 -1.53
C VAL A 114 2.20 1.94 -1.02
N ALA A 115 1.19 1.75 -1.88
CA ALA A 115 -0.03 1.03 -1.56
C ALA A 115 0.25 -0.42 -1.15
N GLN A 116 1.13 -1.12 -1.87
CA GLN A 116 1.54 -2.48 -1.54
C GLN A 116 2.32 -2.55 -0.23
N LEU A 117 3.25 -1.61 0.01
CA LEU A 117 4.00 -1.54 1.27
C LEU A 117 3.10 -1.26 2.46
N HIS A 118 2.06 -0.44 2.27
CA HIS A 118 1.00 -0.34 3.24
C HIS A 118 0.37 -1.73 3.48
N MET A 119 -0.15 -2.39 2.43
CA MET A 119 -0.97 -3.59 2.61
C MET A 119 -0.16 -4.74 3.22
N LEU A 120 1.04 -4.98 2.70
CA LEU A 120 1.92 -6.09 3.08
C LEU A 120 2.83 -5.75 4.26
N GLY A 121 3.27 -4.50 4.36
CA GLY A 121 4.19 -4.00 5.38
C GLY A 121 3.51 -3.14 6.45
N ARG A 122 2.20 -3.33 6.69
CA ARG A 122 1.37 -2.48 7.57
C ARG A 122 2.03 -2.02 8.87
N PRO A 123 2.69 -2.88 9.68
CA PRO A 123 3.36 -2.44 10.90
C PRO A 123 4.39 -1.31 10.67
N TYR A 124 5.10 -1.38 9.55
CA TYR A 124 6.14 -0.44 9.16
C TYR A 124 5.56 0.84 8.62
N PHE A 125 4.58 0.73 7.71
CA PHE A 125 3.87 1.88 7.21
C PHE A 125 3.22 2.66 8.37
N GLY A 126 2.53 1.96 9.27
CA GLY A 126 1.94 2.52 10.49
C GLY A 126 2.95 3.21 11.41
N THR A 127 4.16 2.65 11.55
CA THR A 127 5.23 3.28 12.34
C THR A 127 5.79 4.51 11.64
N TYR A 128 5.97 4.44 10.31
CA TYR A 128 6.44 5.57 9.50
C TYR A 128 5.49 6.75 9.60
N VAL A 129 4.18 6.54 9.39
CA VAL A 129 3.16 7.60 9.44
C VAL A 129 2.93 8.16 10.85
N ALA A 130 3.16 7.36 11.90
CA ALA A 130 3.09 7.81 13.28
C ALA A 130 4.31 8.64 13.72
N SER A 131 5.35 8.71 12.90
CA SER A 131 6.53 9.53 13.19
C SER A 131 6.17 11.02 13.20
N PRO A 132 6.67 11.83 14.14
CA PRO A 132 6.46 13.28 14.10
C PRO A 132 6.96 13.92 12.80
N SER A 133 8.05 13.38 12.22
CA SER A 133 8.65 13.89 10.98
C SER A 133 7.82 13.61 9.72
N SER A 134 6.86 12.69 9.77
CA SER A 134 6.06 12.30 8.60
C SER A 134 4.74 13.06 8.48
N ALA A 135 4.33 13.87 9.46
CA ALA A 135 2.98 14.45 9.45
C ALA A 135 2.71 15.35 8.22
N ALA A 136 3.62 16.27 7.91
CA ALA A 136 3.51 17.13 6.73
C ALA A 136 3.63 16.32 5.43
N THR A 137 4.59 15.41 5.40
CA THR A 137 4.85 14.46 4.31
C THR A 137 3.60 13.65 3.96
N LEU A 138 2.91 13.10 4.97
CA LEU A 138 1.71 12.31 4.82
C LEU A 138 0.53 13.13 4.30
N GLN A 139 0.41 14.40 4.70
CA GLN A 139 -0.61 15.29 4.17
C GLN A 139 -0.43 15.50 2.67
N THR A 140 0.80 15.75 2.22
CA THR A 140 1.11 15.90 0.79
C THR A 140 0.87 14.59 0.04
N LEU A 141 1.38 13.48 0.56
CA LEU A 141 1.14 12.15 -0.01
C LEU A 141 -0.35 11.83 -0.16
N THR A 142 -1.17 12.17 0.83
CA THR A 142 -2.63 11.96 0.78
C THR A 142 -3.28 12.78 -0.34
N ARG A 143 -2.80 14.01 -0.58
CA ARG A 143 -3.27 14.81 -1.73
C ARG A 143 -2.87 14.20 -3.06
N CYS A 144 -1.66 13.63 -3.16
CA CYS A 144 -1.25 12.87 -4.34
C CYS A 144 -2.21 11.70 -4.59
N PHE A 145 -2.56 10.92 -3.55
CA PHE A 145 -3.53 9.82 -3.67
C PHE A 145 -4.89 10.31 -4.14
N LEU A 146 -5.36 11.46 -3.64
CA LEU A 146 -6.62 12.05 -4.09
C LEU A 146 -6.56 12.48 -5.56
N HIS A 147 -5.43 13.03 -6.01
CA HIS A 147 -5.25 13.44 -7.40
C HIS A 147 -5.26 12.24 -8.35
N ILE A 148 -4.54 11.17 -8.01
CA ILE A 148 -4.54 9.96 -8.83
C ILE A 148 -5.92 9.30 -8.84
N ALA A 149 -6.59 9.23 -7.69
CA ALA A 149 -7.96 8.74 -7.61
C ALA A 149 -8.91 9.59 -8.47
N SER A 150 -8.77 10.92 -8.47
CA SER A 150 -9.57 11.82 -9.30
C SER A 150 -9.42 11.53 -10.79
N GLU A 151 -8.19 11.38 -11.28
CA GLU A 151 -7.96 11.09 -12.69
C GLU A 151 -8.43 9.67 -13.06
N ALA A 152 -8.20 8.66 -12.20
CA ALA A 152 -8.70 7.31 -12.44
C ALA A 152 -10.24 7.24 -12.48
N ILE A 153 -10.91 7.98 -11.60
CA ILE A 153 -12.38 8.09 -11.58
C ILE A 153 -12.89 8.84 -12.81
N LYS A 154 -12.22 9.90 -13.24
CA LYS A 154 -12.55 10.66 -14.45
C LYS A 154 -12.43 9.79 -15.70
N ASP A 155 -11.35 9.02 -15.82
CA ASP A 155 -11.15 8.06 -16.90
C ASP A 155 -12.26 7.01 -16.91
N ALA A 156 -12.55 6.40 -15.77
CA ALA A 156 -13.63 5.42 -15.66
C ALA A 156 -15.00 6.00 -16.06
N VAL A 157 -15.31 7.24 -15.65
CA VAL A 157 -16.54 7.93 -16.08
C VAL A 157 -16.54 8.15 -17.59
N PHE A 158 -15.40 8.53 -18.16
CA PHE A 158 -15.28 8.75 -19.61
C PHE A 158 -15.54 7.46 -20.37
N VAL A 159 -14.83 6.38 -20.03
CA VAL A 159 -14.94 5.06 -20.66
C VAL A 159 -16.37 4.52 -20.57
N VAL A 160 -16.98 4.55 -19.38
CA VAL A 160 -18.33 4.01 -19.16
C VAL A 160 -19.43 4.87 -19.80
N ARG A 161 -19.26 6.19 -19.94
CA ARG A 161 -20.30 7.05 -20.52
C ARG A 161 -20.18 7.22 -22.03
N HIS A 162 -18.97 7.41 -22.53
CA HIS A 162 -18.74 7.86 -23.90
C HIS A 162 -18.26 6.73 -24.80
N CYS A 163 -17.64 5.70 -24.23
CA CYS A 163 -17.07 4.60 -25.00
C CYS A 163 -17.89 3.30 -24.89
N HIS A 164 -18.92 3.21 -24.04
CA HIS A 164 -19.63 1.96 -23.73
C HIS A 164 -20.14 1.11 -24.91
N PRO A 165 -20.61 1.64 -26.06
CA PRO A 165 -20.93 0.77 -27.20
C PRO A 165 -19.72 0.37 -28.05
N LEU A 166 -18.56 1.04 -27.90
CA LEU A 166 -17.37 0.87 -28.75
C LEU A 166 -16.14 0.30 -28.01
N CYS A 167 -16.17 0.33 -26.68
CA CYS A 167 -15.05 -0.07 -25.83
C CYS A 167 -15.22 -1.52 -25.38
N PRO A 168 -14.19 -2.37 -25.59
CA PRO A 168 -14.19 -3.73 -25.07
C PRO A 168 -14.55 -3.78 -23.58
N GLN A 169 -15.33 -4.79 -23.18
CA GLN A 169 -15.74 -4.97 -21.78
C GLN A 169 -14.54 -5.06 -20.82
N GLU A 170 -13.43 -5.64 -21.28
CA GLU A 170 -12.19 -5.76 -20.53
C GLU A 170 -11.59 -4.39 -20.17
N ASP A 171 -11.57 -3.44 -21.11
CA ASP A 171 -11.08 -2.08 -20.87
C ASP A 171 -11.97 -1.33 -19.88
N GLN A 172 -13.29 -1.47 -20.00
CA GLN A 172 -14.24 -0.89 -19.05
C GLN A 172 -14.00 -1.43 -17.63
N GLN A 173 -13.83 -2.76 -17.51
CA GLN A 173 -13.54 -3.42 -16.24
C GLN A 173 -12.21 -2.95 -15.66
N LYS A 174 -11.17 -2.81 -16.50
CA LYS A 174 -9.85 -2.31 -16.10
C LYS A 174 -9.93 -0.88 -15.55
N SER A 175 -10.58 0.05 -16.25
CA SER A 175 -10.72 1.44 -15.78
C SER A 175 -11.51 1.51 -14.46
N LEU A 176 -12.58 0.71 -14.33
CA LEU A 176 -13.37 0.64 -13.08
C LEU A 176 -12.56 0.05 -11.92
N SER A 177 -11.83 -1.04 -12.16
CA SER A 177 -10.93 -1.65 -11.16
C SER A 177 -9.85 -0.67 -10.72
N ASN A 178 -9.28 0.11 -11.65
CA ASN A 178 -8.29 1.14 -11.35
C ASN A 178 -8.89 2.25 -10.47
N ALA A 179 -10.08 2.76 -10.82
CA ALA A 179 -10.79 3.76 -10.01
C ALA A 179 -11.09 3.27 -8.59
N SER A 180 -11.57 2.04 -8.44
CA SER A 180 -11.87 1.42 -7.14
C SER A 180 -10.61 1.14 -6.31
N PHE A 181 -9.51 0.75 -6.96
CA PHE A 181 -8.21 0.57 -6.32
C PHE A 181 -7.72 1.89 -5.71
N TRP A 182 -7.66 2.97 -6.50
CA TRP A 182 -7.19 4.27 -6.03
C TRP A 182 -8.11 4.90 -4.99
N ALA A 183 -9.42 4.72 -5.11
CA ALA A 183 -10.38 5.11 -4.08
C ALA A 183 -10.04 4.46 -2.73
N THR A 184 -9.76 3.15 -2.73
CA THR A 184 -9.39 2.40 -1.52
C THR A 184 -8.07 2.92 -0.93
N GLN A 185 -7.05 3.14 -1.76
CA GLN A 185 -5.75 3.63 -1.28
C GLN A 185 -5.85 5.04 -0.69
N PHE A 186 -6.61 5.94 -1.33
CA PHE A 186 -6.85 7.27 -0.77
C PHE A 186 -7.56 7.20 0.60
N ILE A 187 -8.65 6.44 0.71
CA ILE A 187 -9.38 6.31 1.98
C ILE A 187 -8.46 5.76 3.08
N PHE A 188 -7.60 4.80 2.73
CA PHE A 188 -6.64 4.23 3.67
C PHE A 188 -5.67 5.30 4.19
N VAL A 189 -4.96 6.00 3.30
CA VAL A 189 -3.94 6.98 3.71
C VAL A 189 -4.58 8.16 4.44
N LEU A 190 -5.78 8.58 4.03
CA LEU A 190 -6.58 9.58 4.74
C LEU A 190 -6.84 9.16 6.20
N GLY A 191 -7.04 7.86 6.46
CA GLY A 191 -7.28 7.31 7.80
C GLY A 191 -6.16 7.57 8.82
N PHE A 192 -4.92 7.80 8.37
CA PHE A 192 -3.77 8.10 9.26
C PHE A 192 -3.63 9.56 9.63
N LEU A 193 -4.36 10.44 8.95
CA LEU A 193 -4.26 11.87 9.21
C LEU A 193 -5.07 12.27 10.44
N PRO A 194 -4.59 13.28 11.21
CA PRO A 194 -5.39 13.91 12.26
C PRO A 194 -6.73 14.43 11.72
N SER A 195 -7.78 14.42 12.56
CA SER A 195 -9.13 14.81 12.14
C SER A 195 -9.21 16.18 11.45
N LYS A 196 -8.48 17.19 11.96
CA LYS A 196 -8.42 18.52 11.33
C LYS A 196 -7.83 18.47 9.92
N THR A 197 -6.78 17.70 9.71
CA THR A 197 -6.13 17.56 8.39
C THR A 197 -7.01 16.79 7.42
N ARG A 198 -7.72 15.74 7.88
CA ARG A 198 -8.70 15.01 7.06
C ARG A 198 -9.80 15.95 6.56
N GLU A 199 -10.33 16.79 7.44
CA GLU A 199 -11.37 17.76 7.08
C GLU A 199 -10.87 18.76 6.04
N ASN A 200 -9.66 19.30 6.21
CA ASN A 200 -9.07 20.21 5.23
C ASN A 200 -8.93 19.57 3.82
N ILE A 201 -8.58 18.28 3.75
CA ILE A 201 -8.48 17.57 2.47
C ILE A 201 -9.87 17.36 1.85
N ARG A 202 -10.87 16.98 2.65
CA ARG A 202 -12.25 16.81 2.20
C ARG A 202 -12.88 18.09 1.67
N GLN A 203 -12.53 19.23 2.27
CA GLN A 203 -13.03 20.55 1.85
C GLN A 203 -12.30 21.11 0.62
N SER A 204 -11.23 20.45 0.15
CA SER A 204 -10.50 20.87 -1.05
C SER A 204 -11.39 20.84 -2.30
N GLN A 205 -11.07 21.68 -3.28
CA GLN A 205 -11.80 21.70 -4.56
C GLN A 205 -11.77 20.33 -5.25
N LEU A 206 -10.60 19.68 -5.25
CA LEU A 206 -10.42 18.36 -5.83
C LEU A 206 -11.37 17.31 -5.22
N ALA A 207 -11.53 17.30 -3.89
CA ALA A 207 -12.49 16.41 -3.22
C ALA A 207 -13.94 16.69 -3.64
N LYS A 208 -14.31 17.97 -3.79
CA LYS A 208 -15.64 18.40 -4.27
C LYS A 208 -15.88 17.97 -5.71
N ASP A 209 -14.85 17.93 -6.54
CA ASP A 209 -14.94 17.50 -7.94
C ASP A 209 -15.02 15.97 -8.08
N VAL A 210 -14.34 15.22 -7.22
CA VAL A 210 -14.38 13.74 -7.20
C VAL A 210 -15.75 13.22 -6.77
N ARG A 211 -16.37 13.87 -5.78
CA ARG A 211 -17.63 13.41 -5.19
C ARG A 211 -18.77 13.15 -6.19
N PRO A 212 -19.16 14.08 -7.09
CA PRO A 212 -20.23 13.84 -8.06
C PRO A 212 -19.84 12.80 -9.12
N ARG A 213 -18.54 12.60 -9.38
CA ARG A 213 -18.06 11.58 -10.33
C ARG A 213 -18.22 10.17 -9.75
N CYS A 214 -17.93 9.97 -8.46
CA CYS A 214 -18.25 8.72 -7.76
C CYS A 214 -19.74 8.38 -7.87
N GLU A 215 -20.59 9.38 -7.63
CA GLU A 215 -22.04 9.26 -7.72
C GLU A 215 -22.52 8.85 -9.11
N SER A 216 -21.94 9.48 -10.13
CA SER A 216 -22.14 9.13 -11.52
C SER A 216 -21.80 7.66 -11.80
N LEU A 217 -20.64 7.17 -11.36
CA LEU A 217 -20.26 5.75 -11.52
C LEU A 217 -21.22 4.81 -10.80
N LEU A 218 -21.61 5.15 -9.56
CA LEU A 218 -22.54 4.33 -8.76
C LEU A 218 -23.95 4.26 -9.35
N TYR A 219 -24.39 5.31 -10.04
CA TYR A 219 -25.67 5.31 -10.76
C TYR A 219 -25.64 4.36 -11.96
N MET A 220 -24.48 4.18 -12.59
CA MET A 220 -24.26 3.27 -13.72
C MET A 220 -24.06 1.82 -13.26
N LYS A 221 -24.88 1.36 -12.31
CA LYS A 221 -24.75 0.09 -11.59
C LYS A 221 -24.60 -1.13 -12.50
N ALA A 222 -25.22 -1.13 -13.68
CA ALA A 222 -25.13 -2.21 -14.66
C ALA A 222 -23.70 -2.41 -15.22
N ALA A 223 -22.85 -1.39 -15.17
CA ALA A 223 -21.47 -1.45 -15.65
C ALA A 223 -20.45 -1.79 -14.54
N LEU A 224 -20.85 -1.79 -13.27
CA LEU A 224 -19.92 -2.01 -12.16
C LEU A 224 -19.71 -3.50 -11.88
N PRO A 225 -18.46 -4.01 -11.90
CA PRO A 225 -18.15 -5.30 -11.31
C PRO A 225 -18.54 -5.31 -9.82
N GLU A 226 -18.96 -6.46 -9.28
CA GLU A 226 -19.36 -6.59 -7.86
C GLU A 226 -18.30 -6.03 -6.88
N PHE A 227 -17.02 -6.10 -7.25
CA PHE A 227 -15.89 -5.65 -6.44
C PHE A 227 -15.65 -4.14 -6.49
N GLY A 228 -16.15 -3.42 -7.50
CA GLY A 228 -15.86 -2.01 -7.72
C GLY A 228 -16.74 -1.04 -6.93
N GLU A 229 -17.98 -1.45 -6.62
CA GLU A 229 -19.00 -0.58 -6.02
C GLU A 229 -18.65 -0.14 -4.59
N ALA A 230 -18.19 -1.07 -3.75
CA ALA A 230 -17.97 -0.81 -2.32
C ALA A 230 -16.91 0.27 -2.06
N PRO A 231 -15.71 0.24 -2.70
CA PRO A 231 -14.73 1.32 -2.56
C PRO A 231 -15.24 2.70 -2.99
N LEU A 232 -15.95 2.79 -4.11
CA LEU A 232 -16.46 4.06 -4.64
C LEU A 232 -17.57 4.63 -3.75
N ARG A 233 -18.46 3.77 -3.25
CA ARG A 233 -19.48 4.13 -2.27
C ARG A 233 -18.84 4.62 -0.97
N GLN A 234 -17.81 3.92 -0.50
CA GLN A 234 -17.10 4.32 0.71
C GLN A 234 -16.38 5.65 0.53
N LEU A 235 -15.77 5.90 -0.63
CA LEU A 235 -15.14 7.17 -0.95
C LEU A 235 -16.17 8.30 -0.89
N ALA A 236 -17.32 8.14 -1.55
CA ALA A 236 -18.41 9.12 -1.51
C ALA A 236 -18.84 9.45 -0.07
N VAL A 237 -19.05 8.43 0.77
CA VAL A 237 -19.41 8.60 2.19
C VAL A 237 -18.32 9.32 2.97
N VAL A 238 -17.05 8.96 2.76
CA VAL A 238 -15.90 9.59 3.43
C VAL A 238 -15.77 11.06 3.05
N LEU A 239 -16.04 11.41 1.79
CA LEU A 239 -16.01 12.80 1.33
C LEU A 239 -17.18 13.61 1.95
N ASP A 240 -18.37 13.05 2.09
CA ASP A 240 -19.56 13.76 2.62
C ASP A 240 -19.62 13.86 4.14
N HIS A 241 -19.29 12.78 4.84
CA HIS A 241 -19.54 12.65 6.29
C HIS A 241 -18.26 12.47 7.12
N GLY A 242 -17.13 12.17 6.47
CA GLY A 242 -15.85 11.94 7.14
C GLY A 242 -15.63 10.48 7.54
N CYS A 243 -14.50 10.24 8.20
CA CYS A 243 -14.03 8.89 8.55
C CYS A 243 -14.49 8.38 9.94
N SER A 244 -15.50 8.98 10.58
CA SER A 244 -15.74 8.74 12.02
C SER A 244 -16.16 7.30 12.36
N ASP A 245 -16.77 6.55 11.44
CA ASP A 245 -17.29 5.20 11.75
C ASP A 245 -17.13 4.14 10.66
N THR A 246 -16.46 4.47 9.56
CA THR A 246 -16.12 3.44 8.57
C THR A 246 -15.01 2.56 9.15
N LYS A 247 -15.41 1.51 9.87
CA LYS A 247 -14.58 0.32 10.11
C LYS A 247 -14.22 -0.24 8.74
N LEU A 248 -13.19 0.32 8.13
CA LEU A 248 -12.59 -0.21 6.93
C LEU A 248 -12.27 -1.68 7.24
N ARG A 249 -13.09 -2.57 6.68
CA ARG A 249 -12.92 -4.01 6.84
C ARG A 249 -11.73 -4.38 5.98
N TRP A 250 -10.56 -4.31 6.58
CA TRP A 250 -9.32 -4.71 5.94
C TRP A 250 -9.33 -6.23 5.76
N ASN A 251 -9.06 -6.69 4.55
CA ASN A 251 -8.75 -8.09 4.33
C ASN A 251 -7.58 -8.45 5.26
N LYS A 252 -7.82 -9.47 6.09
CA LYS A 252 -6.90 -9.92 7.13
C LYS A 252 -5.69 -10.56 6.45
N MET A 253 -4.71 -9.77 6.01
CA MET A 253 -3.39 -10.31 5.75
C MET A 253 -2.80 -10.73 7.10
N ASP A 254 -3.04 -12.01 7.42
CA ASP A 254 -2.38 -12.82 8.44
C ASP A 254 -2.34 -12.23 9.86
N GLU A 255 -3.33 -11.39 10.19
CA GLU A 255 -3.54 -10.79 11.52
C GLU A 255 -2.34 -9.95 12.02
N VAL A 256 -1.62 -9.27 11.13
CA VAL A 256 -0.52 -8.38 11.55
C VAL A 256 -1.07 -7.01 11.91
N PHE A 257 -1.18 -6.74 13.21
CA PHE A 257 -1.90 -5.57 13.74
C PHE A 257 -1.01 -4.38 14.13
N GLY A 258 0.25 -4.32 13.69
CA GLY A 258 1.15 -3.18 13.93
C GLY A 258 1.21 -2.70 15.39
N LEU A 259 0.82 -1.45 15.61
CA LEU A 259 0.81 -0.75 16.90
C LEU A 259 -0.59 -0.71 17.55
N GLU A 260 -1.56 -1.43 16.99
CA GLU A 260 -2.94 -1.41 17.45
C GLU A 260 -3.25 -2.55 18.44
N ARG A 261 -2.60 -3.71 18.27
CA ARG A 261 -2.88 -4.95 19.03
C ARG A 261 -1.65 -5.81 19.22
N CYS A 262 -1.76 -6.83 20.08
CA CYS A 262 -0.72 -7.84 20.23
C CYS A 262 -0.46 -8.55 18.89
N GLY A 263 0.82 -8.64 18.49
CA GLY A 263 1.25 -9.21 17.22
C GLY A 263 1.17 -10.74 17.15
N ARG A 264 1.04 -11.42 18.30
CA ARG A 264 0.91 -12.88 18.36
C ARG A 264 -0.43 -13.32 17.76
N ARG A 265 -0.38 -14.21 16.76
CA ARG A 265 -1.54 -14.70 15.99
C ARG A 265 -2.67 -15.22 16.90
N GLY A 266 -3.91 -14.83 16.62
CA GLY A 266 -5.08 -15.17 17.44
C GLY A 266 -5.18 -14.44 18.79
N CYS A 267 -4.24 -13.55 19.15
CA CYS A 267 -4.38 -12.74 20.36
C CYS A 267 -5.33 -11.57 20.12
N GLY A 268 -6.39 -11.48 20.94
CA GLY A 268 -7.41 -10.44 20.83
C GLY A 268 -7.01 -9.06 21.40
N LYS A 269 -6.00 -9.01 22.26
CA LYS A 269 -5.70 -7.86 23.14
C LYS A 269 -5.25 -6.63 22.35
N SER A 270 -5.88 -5.48 22.61
CA SER A 270 -5.57 -4.19 21.99
C SER A 270 -4.98 -3.19 23.00
N VAL A 271 -4.37 -2.13 22.49
CA VAL A 271 -3.85 -1.01 23.31
C VAL A 271 -4.95 -0.30 24.11
N ALA A 272 -6.20 -0.36 23.67
CA ALA A 272 -7.33 0.23 24.38
C ALA A 272 -7.72 -0.55 25.65
N GLN A 273 -7.37 -1.84 25.73
CA GLN A 273 -7.82 -2.75 26.78
C GLN A 273 -6.68 -3.22 27.69
N TYR A 274 -5.44 -3.23 27.17
CA TYR A 274 -4.30 -3.80 27.89
C TYR A 274 -3.04 -2.97 27.67
N PRO A 275 -2.16 -2.85 28.69
CA PRO A 275 -0.83 -2.34 28.48
C PRO A 275 -0.06 -3.33 27.58
N LEU A 276 0.37 -2.86 26.42
CA LEU A 276 1.21 -3.62 25.49
C LEU A 276 2.60 -3.00 25.44
N PHE A 277 3.65 -3.80 25.26
CA PHE A 277 5.01 -3.31 25.07
C PHE A 277 5.51 -3.60 23.66
N GLN A 278 6.34 -2.71 23.13
CA GLN A 278 6.90 -2.83 21.79
C GLN A 278 8.07 -3.80 21.74
N CYS A 279 8.22 -4.50 20.62
CA CYS A 279 9.45 -5.21 20.28
C CYS A 279 10.65 -4.25 20.40
N SER A 280 11.61 -4.59 21.25
CA SER A 280 12.79 -3.73 21.49
C SER A 280 13.67 -3.52 20.26
N ARG A 281 13.58 -4.41 19.27
CA ARG A 281 14.34 -4.33 18.01
C ARG A 281 13.64 -3.41 17.01
N CYS A 282 12.55 -3.89 16.41
CA CYS A 282 11.90 -3.19 15.30
C CYS A 282 11.01 -2.01 15.73
N LYS A 283 10.48 -2.03 16.97
CA LYS A 283 9.50 -1.06 17.49
C LYS A 283 8.18 -0.98 16.71
N THR A 284 7.94 -1.89 15.76
CA THR A 284 6.75 -1.87 14.89
C THR A 284 5.65 -2.85 15.33
N VAL A 285 5.92 -3.64 16.37
CA VAL A 285 5.02 -4.72 16.83
C VAL A 285 4.87 -4.66 18.34
N LEU A 286 3.64 -4.88 18.82
CA LEU A 286 3.31 -4.90 20.25
C LEU A 286 3.06 -6.31 20.78
N TYR A 287 3.30 -6.51 22.08
CA TYR A 287 2.99 -7.75 22.79
C TYR A 287 2.38 -7.46 24.15
N CYS A 288 1.41 -8.28 24.57
CA CYS A 288 0.84 -8.20 25.91
C CYS A 288 1.67 -8.94 26.97
N SER A 289 2.61 -9.79 26.55
CA SER A 289 3.47 -10.57 27.44
C SER A 289 4.76 -10.98 26.74
N LYS A 290 5.81 -11.26 27.51
CA LYS A 290 7.07 -11.80 26.98
C LYS A 290 6.89 -13.17 26.33
N ALA A 291 5.99 -13.99 26.86
CA ALA A 291 5.63 -15.28 26.28
C ALA A 291 5.09 -15.15 24.85
N HIS A 292 4.12 -14.24 24.61
CA HIS A 292 3.60 -13.99 23.26
C HIS A 292 4.66 -13.48 22.29
N GLN A 293 5.62 -12.68 22.77
CA GLN A 293 6.76 -12.28 21.95
C GLN A 293 7.62 -13.49 21.55
N ILE A 294 7.89 -14.42 22.47
CA ILE A 294 8.69 -15.63 22.19
C ILE A 294 7.96 -16.58 21.23
N GLU A 295 6.65 -16.74 21.40
CA GLU A 295 5.80 -17.53 20.50
C GLU A 295 5.82 -16.95 19.08
N ASP A 296 5.52 -15.66 18.93
CA ASP A 296 5.51 -14.98 17.63
C ASP A 296 6.91 -14.92 16.99
N TRP A 297 7.97 -14.83 17.81
CA TRP A 297 9.35 -14.85 17.34
C TRP A 297 9.73 -16.17 16.64
N ASN A 298 9.17 -17.28 17.13
CA ASN A 298 9.44 -18.63 16.63
C ASN A 298 8.22 -19.27 15.93
N ASP A 299 7.25 -18.45 15.50
CA ASP A 299 6.04 -18.93 14.82
C ASP A 299 6.42 -19.77 13.58
N SER A 300 5.80 -20.94 13.45
CA SER A 300 6.14 -21.90 12.39
C SER A 300 5.67 -21.49 11.00
N GLN A 301 4.76 -20.52 10.91
CA GLN A 301 4.19 -20.05 9.65
C GLN A 301 4.69 -18.65 9.28
N ARG A 302 4.79 -17.74 10.27
CA ARG A 302 5.16 -16.33 10.10
C ARG A 302 6.04 -15.85 11.26
N PRO A 303 7.27 -16.38 11.42
CA PRO A 303 8.12 -16.01 12.53
C PRO A 303 8.51 -14.54 12.45
N HIS A 304 8.26 -13.76 13.53
CA HIS A 304 8.69 -12.36 13.60
C HIS A 304 10.19 -12.18 13.42
N LYS A 305 10.99 -13.18 13.79
CA LYS A 305 12.43 -13.20 13.49
C LYS A 305 12.75 -13.04 11.99
N ALA A 306 11.86 -13.42 11.07
CA ALA A 306 12.04 -13.26 9.64
C ALA A 306 11.87 -11.80 9.18
N TRP A 307 10.77 -11.17 9.61
CA TRP A 307 10.34 -9.87 9.10
C TRP A 307 10.66 -8.71 10.05
N CYS A 308 11.26 -8.96 11.22
CA CYS A 308 11.89 -7.93 12.03
C CYS A 308 13.12 -7.38 11.28
N TYR A 309 12.99 -6.19 10.66
CA TYR A 309 14.04 -5.57 9.84
C TYR A 309 15.37 -5.31 10.56
N ARG A 310 15.35 -5.21 11.89
CA ARG A 310 16.55 -5.03 12.73
C ARG A 310 17.29 -6.34 13.02
N THR A 311 16.75 -7.48 12.58
CA THR A 311 17.50 -8.75 12.64
C THR A 311 18.53 -8.74 11.50
N PRO A 312 19.80 -9.10 11.77
CA PRO A 312 20.85 -9.15 10.75
C PRO A 312 20.43 -9.94 9.50
N TRP A 313 20.92 -9.47 8.36
CA TRP A 313 20.77 -10.10 7.05
C TRP A 313 21.49 -11.45 7.00
#